data_AF-A0A957SL62-F1
#
_entry.id   AF-A0A957SL62-F1
#
_cell.length_a   1.000
_cell.length_b   1.000
_cell.length_c   1.000
_cell.angle_alpha   90.00
_cell.angle_beta   90.00
_cell.angle_gamma   90.00
#
_symmetry.space_group_name_H-M   'P 1'
#
loop_
_entity.id
_entity.type
_entity.pdbx_description
1 polymer ?
#
loop_
_entity_poly.entity_id
_entity_poly.type
_entity_poly.pdbx_seq_one_letter_code
_entity_poly.pdbx_strand_id
1 'polypeptide(L)'
;LGHMDPAGGFHARDKTRPFLPMQARSLDGGATWEVQPTPCQTPGGRGLSADEHMNTEMHIKSLLDDENALPTCPGGIDFTHPDFALMCARSGLLAGSVSWFYYSLDRCRTWQGPYRLPMFGMTGIAARTDYLVNGPDSCMLFLTASKADGEEGRVFCAQTTDGGKTFA
;
A
#
# COMPACT_ATOMS: atom_id res chain seq x y z
N LEU A 1 -15.14 0.38 6.27
CA LEU A 1 -15.04 -0.95 6.92
C LEU A 1 -15.79 -1.88 6.01
N GLY A 2 -15.20 -2.99 5.56
CA GLY A 2 -15.98 -4.00 4.85
C GLY A 2 -17.06 -4.56 5.77
N HIS A 3 -18.27 -4.77 5.28
CA HIS A 3 -19.31 -5.45 6.05
C HIS A 3 -19.15 -6.96 5.87
N MET A 4 -19.31 -7.71 6.96
CA MET A 4 -19.20 -9.17 6.95
C MET A 4 -20.51 -9.78 6.44
N ASP A 5 -20.40 -10.73 5.51
CA ASP A 5 -21.49 -11.60 5.08
C ASP A 5 -21.05 -13.04 5.32
N PRO A 6 -21.63 -13.75 6.31
CA PRO A 6 -21.28 -15.14 6.61
C PRO A 6 -21.49 -16.08 5.42
N ALA A 7 -22.40 -15.75 4.50
CA ALA A 7 -22.66 -16.52 3.29
C ALA A 7 -21.76 -16.12 2.11
N GLY A 8 -20.91 -15.10 2.29
CA GLY A 8 -20.08 -14.50 1.23
C GLY A 8 -18.89 -15.35 0.76
N GLY A 9 -18.71 -16.57 1.27
CA GLY A 9 -17.65 -17.49 0.89
C GLY A 9 -16.25 -17.02 1.31
N PHE A 10 -15.25 -17.19 0.44
CA PHE A 10 -13.87 -16.75 0.72
C PHE A 10 -13.81 -15.23 0.90
N HIS A 11 -13.19 -14.78 1.99
CA HIS A 11 -13.23 -13.40 2.52
C HIS A 11 -14.60 -12.89 3.01
N ALA A 12 -15.64 -13.75 3.11
CA ALA A 12 -16.94 -13.54 3.79
C ALA A 12 -17.39 -12.07 3.91
N ARG A 13 -17.47 -11.38 2.77
CA ARG A 13 -17.75 -9.95 2.69
C ARG A 13 -19.06 -9.71 1.99
N ASP A 14 -19.84 -8.78 2.53
CA ASP A 14 -20.97 -8.18 1.85
C ASP A 14 -20.46 -7.36 0.64
N LYS A 15 -20.74 -7.87 -0.56
CA LYS A 15 -20.36 -7.25 -1.83
C LYS A 15 -21.37 -6.19 -2.29
N THR A 16 -22.50 -6.04 -1.60
CA THR A 16 -23.55 -5.06 -1.93
C THR A 16 -23.26 -3.67 -1.35
N ARG A 17 -22.23 -3.55 -0.50
CA ARG A 17 -21.84 -2.30 0.16
C ARG A 17 -20.44 -1.83 -0.27
N PRO A 18 -20.18 -0.51 -0.23
CA PRO A 18 -18.86 0.03 -0.56
C PRO A 18 -17.75 -0.51 0.34
N PHE A 19 -16.58 -0.78 -0.26
CA PHE A 19 -15.38 -1.13 0.47
C PHE A 19 -14.49 0.08 0.68
N LEU A 20 -14.65 0.72 1.84
CA LEU A 20 -13.87 1.90 2.20
C LEU A 20 -12.64 1.51 3.03
N PRO A 21 -11.45 2.06 2.72
CA PRO A 21 -10.26 1.88 3.53
C PRO A 21 -10.49 2.48 4.92
N MET A 22 -10.15 1.72 5.95
CA MET A 22 -10.24 2.14 7.34
C MET A 22 -8.89 1.97 8.00
N GLN A 23 -8.69 2.77 9.04
CA GLN A 23 -7.55 2.69 9.92
C GLN A 23 -8.04 2.60 11.37
N ALA A 24 -7.39 1.72 12.14
CA ALA A 24 -7.50 1.68 13.60
C ALA A 24 -6.20 2.21 14.21
N ARG A 25 -6.28 3.01 15.27
CA ARG A 25 -5.11 3.53 15.99
C ARG A 25 -5.31 3.42 17.49
N SER A 26 -4.22 3.16 18.18
CA SER A 26 -4.12 3.25 19.63
C SER A 26 -3.03 4.25 20.01
N LEU A 27 -3.28 5.04 21.05
CA LEU A 27 -2.35 6.03 21.60
C LEU A 27 -1.88 5.69 23.03
N ASP A 28 -2.30 4.54 23.55
CA ASP A 28 -2.12 4.10 24.94
C ASP A 28 -1.57 2.67 25.05
N GLY A 29 -0.77 2.26 24.06
CA GLY A 29 -0.14 0.93 24.06
C GLY A 29 -1.08 -0.22 23.72
N GLY A 30 -2.22 0.07 23.09
CA GLY A 30 -3.19 -0.92 22.63
C GLY A 30 -4.39 -1.12 23.57
N ALA A 31 -4.51 -0.34 24.65
CA ALA A 31 -5.61 -0.47 25.61
C ALA A 31 -6.93 0.07 25.04
N THR A 32 -6.88 1.18 24.29
CA THR A 32 -8.02 1.72 23.54
C THR A 32 -7.69 1.90 22.06
N TRP A 33 -8.73 1.82 21.24
CA TRP A 33 -8.63 1.92 19.79
C TRP A 33 -9.70 2.84 19.22
N GLU A 34 -9.28 3.73 18.33
CA GLU A 34 -10.16 4.55 17.51
C GLU A 34 -10.13 4.03 16.08
N VAL A 35 -11.31 3.87 15.46
CA VAL A 35 -11.47 3.42 14.07
C VAL A 35 -12.05 4.55 13.24
N GLN A 36 -11.39 4.89 12.14
CA GLN A 36 -11.78 5.97 11.23
C GLN A 36 -11.53 5.59 9.76
N PRO A 37 -12.15 6.27 8.78
CA PRO A 37 -11.68 6.21 7.40
C PRO A 37 -10.19 6.55 7.33
N THR A 38 -9.42 5.83 6.51
CA THR A 38 -7.99 6.11 6.39
C THR A 38 -7.79 7.54 5.85
N PRO A 39 -7.07 8.43 6.55
CA PRO A 39 -6.94 9.83 6.17
C PRO A 39 -5.86 10.00 5.09
N CYS A 40 -6.03 9.32 3.95
CA CYS A 40 -5.11 9.34 2.83
C CYS A 40 -5.85 9.56 1.51
N GLN A 41 -5.15 10.12 0.53
CA GLN A 41 -5.62 10.14 -0.86
C GLN A 41 -5.50 8.74 -1.46
N THR A 42 -6.60 8.22 -2.01
CA THR A 42 -6.62 6.93 -2.71
C THR A 42 -6.63 7.15 -4.21
N PRO A 43 -5.81 6.43 -5.01
CA PRO A 43 -5.89 6.50 -6.46
C PRO A 43 -7.33 6.22 -6.94
N GLY A 44 -7.90 7.13 -7.72
CA GLY A 44 -9.25 7.00 -8.26
C GLY A 44 -10.39 7.01 -7.24
N GLY A 45 -10.14 7.39 -5.97
CA GLY A 45 -11.17 7.41 -4.92
C GLY A 45 -11.65 6.01 -4.47
N ARG A 46 -10.85 4.98 -4.71
CA ARG A 46 -11.21 3.56 -4.48
C ARG A 46 -10.41 2.94 -3.32
N GLY A 47 -10.64 1.66 -3.04
CA GLY A 47 -9.97 0.95 -1.95
C GLY A 47 -8.44 0.89 -2.07
N LEU A 48 -7.75 0.49 -0.99
CA LEU A 48 -6.32 0.18 -1.04
C LEU A 48 -6.14 -1.33 -1.13
N SER A 49 -5.33 -1.83 -2.07
CA SER A 49 -4.98 -3.27 -2.17
C SER A 49 -6.20 -4.18 -2.24
N ALA A 50 -7.17 -3.81 -3.08
CA ALA A 50 -8.49 -4.41 -3.02
C ALA A 50 -8.96 -5.02 -4.34
N ASP A 51 -8.26 -4.78 -5.44
CA ASP A 51 -8.65 -5.25 -6.78
C ASP A 51 -8.88 -6.76 -6.81
N GLU A 52 -8.01 -7.57 -6.19
CA GLU A 52 -8.18 -9.02 -6.09
C GLU A 52 -9.46 -9.48 -5.35
N HIS A 53 -10.13 -8.56 -4.66
CA HIS A 53 -11.30 -8.82 -3.84
C HIS A 53 -12.49 -7.92 -4.21
N MET A 54 -12.35 -7.02 -5.17
CA MET A 54 -13.41 -6.14 -5.65
C MET A 54 -14.02 -6.65 -6.95
N ASN A 55 -15.27 -6.24 -7.20
CA ASN A 55 -15.87 -6.38 -8.53
C ASN A 55 -14.96 -5.69 -9.55
N THR A 56 -14.84 -6.24 -10.76
CA THR A 56 -13.95 -5.72 -11.82
C THR A 56 -14.15 -4.23 -12.09
N GLU A 57 -15.38 -3.75 -11.98
CA GLU A 57 -15.74 -2.32 -12.15
C GLU A 57 -15.09 -1.39 -11.12
N MET A 58 -14.67 -1.92 -9.97
CA MET A 58 -13.98 -1.23 -8.88
C MET A 58 -12.45 -1.44 -8.90
N HIS A 59 -11.90 -2.13 -9.91
CA HIS A 59 -10.45 -2.27 -10.06
C HIS A 59 -9.78 -0.93 -10.33
N ILE A 60 -8.66 -0.68 -9.69
CA ILE A 60 -7.92 0.57 -9.77
C ILE A 60 -6.90 0.53 -10.91
N LYS A 61 -6.52 -0.67 -11.38
CA LYS A 61 -5.52 -0.85 -12.44
C LYS A 61 -5.70 0.09 -13.65
N SER A 62 -6.89 0.19 -14.23
CA SER A 62 -7.15 1.06 -15.39
C SER A 62 -7.07 2.56 -15.09
N LEU A 63 -7.15 2.95 -13.81
CA LEU A 63 -7.00 4.33 -13.34
C LEU A 63 -5.55 4.68 -12.99
N LEU A 64 -4.66 3.68 -12.88
CA LEU A 64 -3.22 3.88 -12.64
C LEU A 64 -2.41 4.03 -13.92
N ASP A 65 -3.04 3.82 -15.08
CA ASP A 65 -2.42 4.05 -16.39
C ASP A 65 -2.24 5.56 -16.68
N ASP A 66 -2.91 6.44 -15.92
CA ASP A 66 -2.60 7.87 -15.89
C ASP A 66 -1.31 8.09 -15.10
N GLU A 67 -0.28 8.64 -15.77
CA GLU A 67 1.02 8.94 -15.17
C GLU A 67 0.93 9.84 -13.92
N ASN A 68 -0.13 10.64 -13.77
CA ASN A 68 -0.33 11.50 -12.62
C ASN A 68 -0.99 10.80 -11.42
N ALA A 69 -1.51 9.59 -11.59
CA ALA A 69 -2.20 8.87 -10.52
C ALA A 69 -1.28 8.51 -9.35
N LEU A 70 0.02 8.32 -9.63
CA LEU A 70 1.04 7.94 -8.66
C LEU A 70 2.33 8.75 -8.90
N PRO A 71 2.45 9.95 -8.30
CA PRO A 71 3.68 10.74 -8.43
C PRO A 71 4.89 10.03 -7.82
N THR A 72 6.09 10.45 -8.23
CA THR A 72 7.34 10.04 -7.57
C THR A 72 7.47 10.71 -6.20
N CYS A 73 8.01 9.99 -5.22
CA CYS A 73 8.33 10.59 -3.92
C CYS A 73 9.43 11.65 -4.07
N PRO A 74 9.31 12.83 -3.45
CA PRO A 74 10.36 13.86 -3.51
C PRO A 74 11.66 13.44 -2.80
N GLY A 75 11.62 12.42 -1.93
CA GLY A 75 12.73 12.03 -1.06
C GLY A 75 12.73 12.74 0.29
N GLY A 76 13.81 12.54 1.04
CA GLY A 76 14.05 13.24 2.31
C GLY A 76 13.14 12.83 3.46
N ILE A 77 12.48 11.68 3.38
CA ILE A 77 11.76 11.10 4.52
C ILE A 77 12.78 10.78 5.61
N ASP A 78 12.55 11.26 6.83
CA ASP A 78 13.25 10.81 8.03
C ASP A 78 12.61 9.52 8.55
N PHE A 79 13.18 8.37 8.17
CA PHE A 79 12.72 7.06 8.59
C PHE A 79 12.95 6.78 10.09
N THR A 80 13.82 7.55 10.74
CA THR A 80 14.10 7.43 12.19
C THR A 80 13.19 8.28 13.05
N HIS A 81 12.29 9.06 12.45
CA HIS A 81 11.32 9.85 13.18
C HIS A 81 10.48 8.94 14.10
N PRO A 82 10.31 9.27 15.40
CA PRO A 82 9.67 8.38 16.38
C PRO A 82 8.19 8.08 16.08
N ASP A 83 7.58 8.89 15.22
CA ASP A 83 6.20 8.77 14.79
C ASP A 83 6.08 8.26 13.34
N PHE A 84 7.18 7.79 12.75
CA PHE A 84 7.22 7.25 11.40
C PHE A 84 6.34 6.00 11.26
N ALA A 85 5.61 5.95 10.16
CA ALA A 85 4.97 4.74 9.67
C ALA A 85 5.00 4.72 8.14
N LEU A 86 5.11 3.53 7.55
CA LEU A 86 5.00 3.32 6.11
C LEU A 86 3.89 2.30 5.82
N MET A 87 3.17 2.53 4.73
CA MET A 87 2.13 1.63 4.24
C MET A 87 2.30 1.40 2.75
N CYS A 88 2.48 0.15 2.34
CA CYS A 88 2.45 -0.26 0.94
C CYS A 88 1.02 -0.58 0.49
N ALA A 89 0.71 -0.28 -0.76
CA ALA A 89 -0.54 -0.65 -1.40
C ALA A 89 -0.30 -1.08 -2.85
N ARG A 90 -1.29 -1.76 -3.44
CA ARG A 90 -1.17 -2.37 -4.77
C ARG A 90 -2.50 -2.46 -5.51
N SER A 91 -2.41 -2.71 -6.82
CA SER A 91 -3.57 -2.98 -7.69
C SER A 91 -3.83 -4.47 -7.91
N GLY A 92 -3.06 -5.37 -7.31
CA GLY A 92 -3.24 -6.81 -7.52
C GLY A 92 -2.06 -7.68 -7.08
N LEU A 93 -2.06 -8.92 -7.58
CA LEU A 93 -1.09 -9.97 -7.25
C LEU A 93 -0.32 -10.53 -8.46
N LEU A 94 -0.86 -10.34 -9.67
CA LEU A 94 -0.37 -10.98 -10.89
C LEU A 94 0.46 -10.03 -11.76
N ALA A 95 0.90 -10.51 -12.91
CA ALA A 95 1.53 -9.67 -13.93
C ALA A 95 0.71 -8.39 -14.23
N GLY A 96 1.42 -7.28 -14.38
CA GLY A 96 0.88 -5.94 -14.55
C GLY A 96 0.29 -5.32 -13.28
N SER A 97 0.50 -5.91 -12.10
CA SER A 97 0.17 -5.24 -10.83
C SER A 97 1.14 -4.10 -10.57
N VAL A 98 0.60 -2.96 -10.17
CA VAL A 98 1.37 -1.76 -9.80
C VAL A 98 1.25 -1.58 -8.29
N SER A 99 2.34 -1.15 -7.66
CA SER A 99 2.38 -0.86 -6.23
C SER A 99 2.84 0.56 -5.96
N TRP A 100 2.43 1.07 -4.81
CA TRP A 100 2.78 2.39 -4.31
C TRP A 100 2.91 2.34 -2.78
N PHE A 101 3.40 3.43 -2.20
CA PHE A 101 3.51 3.55 -0.75
C PHE A 101 3.02 4.92 -0.26
N TYR A 102 2.77 4.96 1.03
CA TYR A 102 2.51 6.15 1.82
C TYR A 102 3.47 6.16 3.00
N TYR A 103 3.71 7.34 3.55
CA TYR A 103 4.33 7.47 4.86
C TYR A 103 3.56 8.43 5.75
N SER A 104 3.83 8.36 7.04
CA SER A 104 3.36 9.30 8.05
C SER A 104 4.52 9.63 8.97
N LEU A 105 4.56 10.85 9.47
CA LEU A 105 5.49 11.29 10.53
C LEU A 105 4.74 11.81 11.77
N ASP A 106 3.45 11.51 11.90
CA ASP A 106 2.57 12.06 12.93
C ASP A 106 1.67 11.01 13.61
N ARG A 107 2.15 9.75 13.65
CA ARG A 107 1.43 8.56 14.13
C ARG A 107 0.14 8.34 13.36
N CYS A 108 0.26 8.42 12.04
CA CYS A 108 -0.79 8.17 11.08
C CYS A 108 -2.03 9.05 11.29
N ARG A 109 -1.84 10.29 11.75
CA ARG A 109 -2.92 11.31 11.69
C ARG A 109 -3.11 11.76 10.25
N THR A 110 -2.01 11.89 9.52
CA THR A 110 -1.98 12.16 8.09
C THR A 110 -1.08 11.17 7.39
N TRP A 111 -1.34 10.96 6.10
CA TRP A 111 -0.52 10.14 5.22
C TRP A 111 -0.09 10.95 4.00
N GLN A 112 1.22 10.98 3.74
CA GLN A 112 1.82 11.54 2.55
C GLN A 112 1.92 10.45 1.47
N GLY A 113 1.52 10.79 0.25
CA GLY A 113 1.39 9.86 -0.88
C GLY A 113 0.03 9.99 -1.57
N PRO A 114 -0.29 9.08 -2.51
CA PRO A 114 0.45 7.87 -2.86
C PRO A 114 1.73 8.18 -3.66
N TYR A 115 2.80 7.39 -3.45
CA TYR A 115 4.03 7.46 -4.23
C TYR A 115 4.34 6.15 -4.94
N ARG A 116 4.66 6.22 -6.24
CA ARG A 116 4.90 5.03 -7.06
C ARG A 116 6.12 4.23 -6.59
N LEU A 117 5.99 2.91 -6.52
CA LEU A 117 7.15 2.01 -6.45
C LEU A 117 7.62 1.65 -7.88
N PRO A 118 8.94 1.56 -8.12
CA PRO A 118 9.48 1.04 -9.37
C PRO A 118 8.97 -0.38 -9.67
N MET A 119 9.08 -0.80 -10.94
CA MET A 119 8.78 -2.18 -11.32
C MET A 119 9.95 -3.13 -11.07
N PHE A 120 11.15 -2.63 -10.75
CA PHE A 120 12.35 -3.44 -10.43
C PHE A 120 12.70 -4.51 -11.49
N GLY A 121 12.36 -4.27 -12.77
CA GLY A 121 12.51 -5.26 -13.84
C GLY A 121 11.57 -6.46 -13.76
N MET A 122 10.55 -6.41 -12.89
CA MET A 122 9.53 -7.45 -12.71
C MET A 122 8.29 -7.17 -13.55
N THR A 123 7.50 -8.21 -13.82
CA THR A 123 6.25 -8.11 -14.58
C THR A 123 5.10 -7.52 -13.77
N GLY A 124 5.16 -7.57 -12.44
CA GLY A 124 4.11 -7.13 -11.52
C GLY A 124 4.68 -7.01 -10.11
N ILE A 125 4.39 -5.91 -9.41
CA ILE A 125 4.73 -5.73 -8.00
C ILE A 125 3.46 -5.85 -7.17
N ALA A 126 3.51 -6.71 -6.16
CA ALA A 126 2.44 -6.99 -5.24
C ALA A 126 2.87 -6.61 -3.82
N ALA A 127 3.18 -5.33 -3.58
CA ALA A 127 3.79 -4.88 -2.34
C ALA A 127 2.88 -5.10 -1.11
N ARG A 128 3.47 -5.65 -0.05
CA ARG A 128 2.89 -5.67 1.31
C ARG A 128 3.78 -4.84 2.20
N THR A 129 3.22 -4.30 3.28
CA THR A 129 3.98 -3.49 4.22
C THR A 129 4.88 -4.38 5.05
N ASP A 130 6.18 -4.37 4.73
CA ASP A 130 7.24 -4.96 5.53
C ASP A 130 8.54 -4.20 5.24
N TYR A 131 9.17 -3.65 6.27
CA TYR A 131 10.32 -2.77 6.12
C TYR A 131 11.25 -2.79 7.33
N LEU A 132 12.52 -2.48 7.07
CA LEU A 132 13.56 -2.27 8.05
C LEU A 132 14.16 -0.87 7.88
N VAL A 133 14.08 -0.06 8.93
CA VAL A 133 14.76 1.25 8.99
C VAL A 133 16.23 1.01 9.30
N ASN A 134 17.11 1.46 8.39
CA ASN A 134 18.56 1.32 8.53
C ASN A 134 19.24 2.63 8.97
N GLY A 135 18.56 3.76 8.81
CA GLY A 135 19.05 5.08 9.18
C GLY A 135 18.05 6.18 8.80
N PRO A 136 18.38 7.47 9.02
CA PRO A 136 17.46 8.58 8.77
C PRO A 136 16.95 8.63 7.33
N ASP A 137 17.79 8.38 6.33
CA ASP A 137 17.45 8.41 4.91
C ASP A 137 17.48 7.02 4.24
N SER A 138 17.73 5.97 5.03
CA SER A 138 17.82 4.59 4.52
C SER A 138 16.78 3.65 5.12
N CYS A 139 16.05 2.98 4.22
CA CYS A 139 15.04 2.00 4.55
C CYS A 139 15.11 0.86 3.51
N MET A 140 14.90 -0.37 3.98
CA MET A 140 14.80 -1.56 3.15
C MET A 140 13.35 -2.06 3.18
N LEU A 141 12.75 -2.25 2.01
CA LEU A 141 11.43 -2.87 1.86
C LEU A 141 11.60 -4.34 1.50
N PHE A 142 10.74 -5.19 2.08
CA PHE A 142 10.62 -6.59 1.71
C PHE A 142 9.35 -6.76 0.87
N LEU A 143 9.53 -7.08 -0.41
CA LEU A 143 8.49 -6.97 -1.42
C LEU A 143 8.20 -8.33 -2.08
N THR A 144 6.99 -8.45 -2.60
CA THR A 144 6.58 -9.55 -3.48
C THR A 144 6.33 -9.06 -4.90
N ALA A 145 6.68 -9.90 -5.86
CA ALA A 145 6.48 -9.70 -7.29
C ALA A 145 5.86 -10.95 -7.93
N SER A 146 5.30 -10.77 -9.12
CA SER A 146 4.92 -11.91 -9.96
C SER A 146 6.16 -12.63 -10.49
N LYS A 147 6.05 -13.95 -10.58
CA LYS A 147 7.02 -14.83 -11.24
C LYS A 147 6.95 -14.64 -12.76
N ALA A 148 7.85 -15.30 -13.48
CA ALA A 148 7.91 -15.24 -14.95
C ALA A 148 6.66 -15.82 -15.63
N ASP A 149 5.95 -16.74 -14.97
CA ASP A 149 4.67 -17.31 -15.43
C ASP A 149 3.47 -16.35 -15.21
N GLY A 150 3.70 -15.19 -14.60
CA GLY A 150 2.68 -14.19 -14.33
C GLY A 150 1.93 -14.37 -13.01
N GLU A 151 2.15 -15.49 -12.32
CA GLU A 151 1.55 -15.81 -11.03
C GLU A 151 2.33 -15.19 -9.85
N GLU A 152 1.69 -15.02 -8.70
CA GLU A 152 2.35 -14.53 -7.49
C GLU A 152 3.42 -15.51 -6.97
N GLY A 153 4.39 -15.00 -6.20
CA GLY A 153 5.27 -15.86 -5.39
C GLY A 153 6.77 -15.57 -5.46
N ARG A 154 7.22 -14.49 -6.12
CA ARG A 154 8.62 -14.06 -6.04
C ARG A 154 8.80 -13.08 -4.90
N VAL A 155 9.79 -13.30 -4.03
CA VAL A 155 10.21 -12.35 -2.99
C VAL A 155 11.51 -11.65 -3.39
N PHE A 156 11.66 -10.40 -2.98
CA PHE A 156 12.89 -9.62 -3.12
C PHE A 156 12.92 -8.49 -2.09
N CYS A 157 14.07 -7.82 -1.95
CA CYS A 157 14.16 -6.58 -1.19
C CYS A 157 14.54 -5.43 -2.10
N ALA A 158 14.15 -4.21 -1.73
CA ALA A 158 14.55 -2.98 -2.39
C ALA A 158 14.97 -1.96 -1.34
N GLN A 159 16.07 -1.26 -1.57
CA GLN A 159 16.62 -0.29 -0.64
C GLN A 159 16.50 1.12 -1.19
N THR A 160 16.16 2.05 -0.30
CA THR A 160 16.39 3.48 -0.52
C THR A 160 17.52 3.96 0.40
N THR A 161 18.29 4.92 -0.08
CA THR A 161 19.31 5.67 0.69
C THR A 161 19.19 7.18 0.44
N ASP A 162 18.02 7.64 -0.03
CA ASP A 162 17.74 9.04 -0.38
C ASP A 162 16.38 9.50 0.17
N GLY A 163 15.96 8.90 1.28
CA GLY A 163 14.71 9.22 1.95
C GLY A 163 13.48 8.84 1.13
N GLY A 164 13.54 7.73 0.38
CA GLY A 164 12.42 7.17 -0.37
C GLY A 164 12.20 7.75 -1.78
N LYS A 165 13.12 8.57 -2.29
CA LYS A 165 13.03 9.12 -3.65
C LYS A 165 13.24 8.04 -4.70
N THR A 166 14.23 7.17 -4.47
CA THR A 166 14.53 6.03 -5.32
C THR A 166 14.64 4.75 -4.51
N PHE A 167 14.30 3.63 -5.15
CA PHE A 167 14.48 2.29 -4.62
C PHE A 167 15.19 1.44 -5.67
N ALA A 168 16.18 0.65 -5.24
CA ALA A 168 16.94 -0.28 -6.07
C ALA A 168 17.02 -1.67 -5.44
#